data_AF-A0A2E8WEG2-F1
#
_entry.id   AF-A0A2E8WEG2-F1
#
_cell.length_a   1.000
_cell.length_b   1.000
_cell.length_c   1.000
_cell.angle_alpha   90.00
_cell.angle_beta   90.00
_cell.angle_gamma   90.00
#
_symmetry.space_group_name_H-M   'P 1'
#
loop_
_entity.id
_entity.type
_entity.pdbx_description
1 polymer ?
#
loop_
_entity_poly.entity_id
_entity_poly.type
_entity_poly.pdbx_seq_one_letter_code
_entity_poly.pdbx_strand_id
1 'polypeptide(L)'
;MNLVSHNGETYGANDLRYVSESGSLLDLTFSPNIDPEAFDDRPLGMWRYIDALPVDEQHRVSFDEGGTPLTEHRIGEGTYHLKQDLLFPSGSYKDRGASILISHAKALGVDSVVEDSSGNAGAAIAAYCARANIQCDIYLPDSTSPAKREQIAAYGATLHPIPGSREDTADAAISAAEGRFYASHVYNPFFFHGTKTFAYEVWEQLGRRAPDEVLIPTGNGTLLIGAHIGFSELKEAGLIDQIPKLVAVQAENCSPLFEVWSDGLDALPENATSPTKAEGIAIAAPVRWRQIVEIIRSTGGEIVTVTEDEIKSGYDEMAAAGWFIEPTSASAIATARKRPGPTDRIVVVPVTGHGLKASGKS
;
A
#
# COMPACT_ATOMS: atom_id res chain seq x y z
N MET A 1 -13.26 13.18 14.32
CA MET A 1 -12.72 12.50 13.12
C MET A 1 -13.84 12.43 12.10
N ASN A 2 -13.60 12.91 10.88
CA ASN A 2 -14.62 12.95 9.83
C ASN A 2 -14.05 12.43 8.52
N LEU A 3 -14.90 11.78 7.72
CA LEU A 3 -14.63 11.52 6.31
C LEU A 3 -14.84 12.83 5.54
N VAL A 4 -13.91 13.19 4.67
CA VAL A 4 -13.98 14.39 3.85
C VAL A 4 -13.76 14.01 2.40
N SER A 5 -14.69 14.37 1.53
CA SER A 5 -14.56 14.08 0.11
C SER A 5 -13.64 15.06 -0.60
N HIS A 6 -13.09 14.66 -1.74
CA HIS A 6 -12.22 15.53 -2.55
C HIS A 6 -12.94 16.78 -3.11
N ASN A 7 -14.27 16.84 -3.04
CA ASN A 7 -15.09 18.01 -3.39
C ASN A 7 -15.59 18.79 -2.15
N GLY A 8 -15.16 18.44 -0.93
CA GLY A 8 -15.38 19.21 0.30
C GLY A 8 -16.61 18.82 1.14
N GLU A 9 -17.32 17.76 0.79
CA GLU A 9 -18.41 17.21 1.61
C GLU A 9 -17.82 16.50 2.84
N THR A 10 -18.54 16.54 3.97
CA THR A 10 -18.06 15.97 5.24
C THR A 10 -19.09 15.01 5.81
N TYR A 11 -18.62 13.86 6.29
CA TYR A 11 -19.46 12.80 6.87
C TYR A 11 -18.86 12.28 8.17
N GLY A 12 -19.70 11.68 9.00
CA GLY A 12 -19.25 11.01 10.23
C GLY A 12 -18.33 9.85 9.88
N ALA A 13 -17.24 9.69 10.64
CA ALA A 13 -16.33 8.56 10.44
C ALA A 13 -16.93 7.20 10.83
N ASN A 14 -18.13 7.17 11.40
CA ASN A 14 -18.90 5.97 11.69
C ASN A 14 -19.81 5.52 10.55
N ASP A 15 -19.76 6.21 9.41
CA ASP A 15 -20.54 5.88 8.22
C ASP A 15 -19.86 4.77 7.41
N LEU A 16 -20.65 3.83 6.88
CA LEU A 16 -20.14 2.70 6.07
C LEU A 16 -19.72 3.12 4.66
N ARG A 17 -19.94 4.38 4.28
CA ARG A 17 -19.60 4.91 2.96
C ARG A 17 -18.11 4.82 2.65
N TYR A 18 -17.82 4.61 1.37
CA TYR A 18 -16.47 4.63 0.79
C TYR A 18 -16.31 5.69 -0.32
N VAL A 19 -17.41 6.37 -0.67
CA VAL A 19 -17.48 7.52 -1.58
C VAL A 19 -18.51 8.54 -1.04
N SER A 20 -18.42 9.78 -1.53
CA SER A 20 -19.43 10.81 -1.28
C SER A 20 -20.73 10.53 -2.05
N GLU A 21 -21.79 11.30 -1.78
CA GLU A 21 -23.06 11.17 -2.51
C GLU A 21 -22.90 11.39 -4.02
N SER A 22 -21.93 12.24 -4.42
CA SER A 22 -21.60 12.48 -5.82
C SER A 22 -20.57 11.48 -6.40
N GLY A 23 -20.24 10.42 -5.66
CA GLY A 23 -19.21 9.43 -6.04
C GLY A 23 -17.77 9.92 -5.85
N SER A 24 -17.55 11.03 -5.14
CA SER A 24 -16.19 11.55 -4.90
C SER A 24 -15.45 10.70 -3.87
N LEU A 25 -14.14 10.53 -4.05
CA LEU A 25 -13.28 9.81 -3.11
C LEU A 25 -13.26 10.50 -1.75
N LEU A 26 -13.10 9.70 -0.70
CA LEU A 26 -13.02 10.17 0.69
C LEU A 26 -11.60 10.06 1.22
N ASP A 27 -11.16 11.08 1.93
CA ASP A 27 -10.02 11.07 2.83
C ASP A 27 -10.52 11.21 4.29
N LEU A 28 -9.62 11.12 5.25
CA LEU A 28 -9.95 11.23 6.66
C LEU A 28 -9.32 12.48 7.26
N THR A 29 -10.13 13.23 8.02
CA THR A 29 -9.65 14.34 8.84
C THR A 29 -9.65 13.92 10.30
N PHE A 30 -8.45 13.85 10.88
CA PHE A 30 -8.23 13.66 12.31
C PHE A 30 -6.89 14.28 12.69
N SER A 31 -6.71 14.58 13.98
CA SER A 31 -5.45 15.15 14.49
C SER A 31 -4.64 14.02 15.13
N PRO A 32 -3.55 13.56 14.49
CA PRO A 32 -2.68 12.56 15.11
C PRO A 32 -1.92 13.18 16.27
N ASN A 33 -1.72 12.42 17.34
CA ASN A 33 -0.77 12.77 18.39
C ASN A 33 0.55 12.03 18.13
N ILE A 34 1.60 12.78 17.73
CA ILE A 34 2.93 12.22 17.50
C ILE A 34 3.83 12.62 18.65
N ASP A 35 3.97 11.70 19.61
CA ASP A 35 4.86 11.83 20.76
C ASP A 35 5.94 10.73 20.70
N PRO A 36 7.17 11.07 20.30
CA PRO A 36 8.26 10.10 20.20
C PRO A 36 8.58 9.39 21.52
N GLU A 37 8.42 10.06 22.66
CA GLU A 37 8.74 9.46 23.97
C GLU A 37 7.70 8.38 24.31
N ALA A 38 6.42 8.63 24.04
CA ALA A 38 5.36 7.66 24.23
C ALA A 38 5.51 6.42 23.33
N PHE A 39 6.13 6.56 22.16
CA PHE A 39 6.39 5.43 21.25
C PHE A 39 7.47 4.50 21.81
N ASP A 40 8.53 5.04 22.42
CA ASP A 40 9.65 4.26 22.94
C ASP A 40 9.22 3.25 24.02
N ASP A 41 8.20 3.60 24.82
CA ASP A 41 7.66 2.78 25.92
C ASP A 41 6.82 1.58 25.46
N ARG A 42 6.50 1.48 24.16
CA ARG A 42 5.65 0.42 23.60
C ARG A 42 6.47 -0.62 22.83
N PRO A 43 6.03 -1.89 22.76
CA PRO A 43 6.69 -2.90 21.93
C PRO A 43 6.83 -2.45 20.46
N LEU A 44 7.88 -2.94 19.79
CA LEU A 44 8.04 -2.73 18.35
C LEU A 44 6.85 -3.33 17.59
N GLY A 45 6.32 -2.56 16.65
CA GLY A 45 5.16 -2.94 15.85
C GLY A 45 4.44 -1.70 15.33
N MET A 46 3.55 -1.87 14.36
CA MET A 46 2.81 -0.73 13.80
C MET A 46 1.81 -0.11 14.80
N TRP A 47 1.39 -0.88 15.81
CA TRP A 47 0.48 -0.42 16.86
C TRP A 47 1.17 0.39 17.97
N ARG A 48 2.50 0.47 17.94
CA ARG A 48 3.26 1.43 18.77
C ARG A 48 2.76 2.87 18.58
N TYR A 49 2.27 3.19 17.39
CA TYR A 49 1.82 4.53 17.00
C TYR A 49 0.32 4.77 17.24
N ILE A 50 -0.32 4.02 18.15
CA ILE A 50 -1.78 4.08 18.38
C ILE A 50 -2.34 5.51 18.53
N ASP A 51 -1.62 6.43 19.17
CA ASP A 51 -2.08 7.82 19.36
C ASP A 51 -2.11 8.64 18.05
N ALA A 52 -1.43 8.15 17.02
CA ALA A 52 -1.45 8.69 15.67
C ALA A 52 -2.35 7.86 14.73
N LEU A 53 -3.08 6.86 15.20
CA LEU A 53 -3.95 6.01 14.39
C LEU A 53 -5.43 6.38 14.61
N PRO A 54 -6.27 6.32 13.56
CA PRO A 54 -7.67 6.73 13.63
C PRO A 54 -8.60 5.66 14.23
N VAL A 55 -8.12 4.86 15.18
CA VAL A 55 -8.88 3.75 15.77
C VAL A 55 -8.61 3.68 17.27
N ASP A 56 -9.62 3.28 18.04
CA ASP A 56 -9.47 3.03 19.47
C ASP A 56 -8.80 1.67 19.70
N GLU A 57 -7.86 1.60 20.65
CA GLU A 57 -7.13 0.39 21.02
C GLU A 57 -8.09 -0.77 21.39
N GLN A 58 -9.25 -0.49 21.98
CA GLN A 58 -10.22 -1.53 22.35
C GLN A 58 -10.74 -2.34 21.14
N HIS A 59 -10.69 -1.74 19.94
CA HIS A 59 -11.12 -2.37 18.69
C HIS A 59 -9.95 -2.95 17.89
N ARG A 60 -8.72 -2.94 18.42
CA ARG A 60 -7.53 -3.46 17.75
C ARG A 60 -7.72 -4.89 17.24
N VAL A 61 -7.45 -5.08 15.95
CA VAL A 61 -7.33 -6.36 15.26
C VAL A 61 -5.90 -6.44 14.73
N SER A 62 -5.08 -7.30 15.33
CA SER A 62 -3.65 -7.36 15.06
C SER A 62 -3.09 -8.77 15.28
N PHE A 63 -1.97 -9.02 14.62
CA PHE A 63 -1.03 -10.13 14.79
C PHE A 63 0.29 -9.67 15.43
N ASP A 64 0.31 -8.50 16.08
CA ASP A 64 1.49 -7.81 16.60
C ASP A 64 2.54 -7.51 15.49
N GLU A 65 2.04 -7.20 14.30
CA GLU A 65 2.81 -6.93 13.09
C GLU A 65 3.46 -5.53 13.05
N GLY A 66 4.32 -5.31 12.07
CA GLY A 66 5.13 -4.10 11.94
C GLY A 66 6.50 -4.27 12.60
N GLY A 67 7.24 -3.16 12.72
CA GLY A 67 8.62 -3.21 13.22
C GLY A 67 9.55 -4.05 12.34
N THR A 68 9.21 -4.23 11.06
CA THR A 68 10.01 -5.02 10.11
C THR A 68 11.41 -4.44 9.98
N PRO A 69 12.45 -5.25 9.72
CA PRO A 69 13.81 -4.75 9.58
C PRO A 69 13.94 -3.66 8.51
N LEU A 70 14.80 -2.68 8.80
CA LEU A 70 15.36 -1.75 7.82
C LEU A 70 16.85 -2.03 7.72
N THR A 71 17.30 -2.61 6.61
CA THR A 71 18.67 -3.13 6.50
C THR A 71 19.37 -2.57 5.28
N GLU A 72 20.64 -2.18 5.43
CA GLU A 72 21.47 -1.80 4.30
C GLU A 72 21.72 -2.99 3.36
N HIS A 73 21.61 -2.74 2.06
CA HIS A 73 21.90 -3.71 1.03
C HIS A 73 22.57 -3.03 -0.18
N ARG A 74 23.59 -3.68 -0.74
CA ARG A 74 24.26 -3.19 -1.95
C ARG A 74 23.46 -3.62 -3.18
N ILE A 75 23.01 -2.67 -3.98
CA ILE A 75 22.30 -2.89 -5.24
C ILE A 75 23.06 -2.14 -6.34
N GLY A 76 23.51 -2.85 -7.37
CA GLY A 76 24.40 -2.29 -8.37
C GLY A 76 25.64 -1.64 -7.73
N GLU A 77 25.80 -0.32 -7.94
CA GLU A 77 26.95 0.44 -7.45
C GLU A 77 26.74 1.11 -6.07
N GLY A 78 25.51 1.12 -5.56
CA GLY A 78 25.13 1.87 -4.35
C GLY A 78 24.69 1.01 -3.17
N THR A 79 24.61 1.63 -1.99
CA THR A 79 24.01 1.03 -0.78
C THR A 79 22.66 1.68 -0.52
N TYR A 80 21.63 0.86 -0.31
CA TYR A 80 20.25 1.26 -0.11
C TYR A 80 19.70 0.67 1.18
N HIS A 81 18.69 1.30 1.78
CA HIS A 81 18.01 0.77 2.97
C HIS A 81 16.75 0.01 2.56
N LEU A 82 16.75 -1.31 2.74
CA LEU A 82 15.62 -2.16 2.41
C LEU A 82 14.66 -2.28 3.60
N LYS A 83 13.42 -1.80 3.42
CA LYS A 83 12.36 -1.94 4.42
C LYS A 83 11.57 -3.22 4.15
N GLN A 84 11.72 -4.21 5.03
CA GLN A 84 11.35 -5.60 4.74
C GLN A 84 9.88 -5.92 5.06
N ASP A 85 8.94 -5.22 4.43
CA ASP A 85 7.50 -5.43 4.65
C ASP A 85 6.96 -6.76 4.05
N LEU A 86 7.78 -7.52 3.35
CA LEU A 86 7.48 -8.90 2.94
C LEU A 86 7.29 -9.85 4.14
N LEU A 87 7.77 -9.47 5.34
CA LEU A 87 7.74 -10.29 6.57
C LEU A 87 6.45 -10.12 7.38
N PHE A 88 5.50 -9.33 6.87
CA PHE A 88 4.18 -9.21 7.50
C PHE A 88 3.40 -10.54 7.46
N PRO A 89 2.45 -10.79 8.37
CA PRO A 89 1.75 -12.07 8.54
C PRO A 89 1.15 -12.70 7.27
N SER A 90 0.53 -11.93 6.38
CA SER A 90 -0.03 -12.41 5.10
C SER A 90 1.01 -12.47 3.98
N GLY A 91 2.25 -12.05 4.26
CA GLY A 91 3.39 -12.00 3.35
C GLY A 91 3.52 -10.69 2.57
N SER A 92 2.93 -9.57 3.04
CA SER A 92 3.06 -8.27 2.37
C SER A 92 2.71 -7.06 3.24
N TYR A 93 3.15 -5.88 2.82
CA TYR A 93 2.83 -4.60 3.48
C TYR A 93 1.33 -4.26 3.60
N LYS A 94 0.46 -4.95 2.84
CA LYS A 94 -1.00 -4.68 2.85
C LYS A 94 -1.63 -4.89 4.21
N ASP A 95 -0.98 -5.70 5.04
CA ASP A 95 -1.32 -5.94 6.43
C ASP A 95 -1.36 -4.66 7.26
N ARG A 96 -0.46 -3.70 6.97
CA ARG A 96 -0.50 -2.36 7.59
C ARG A 96 -1.89 -1.73 7.46
N GLY A 97 -2.41 -1.68 6.25
CA GLY A 97 -3.72 -1.08 5.97
C GLY A 97 -4.87 -1.95 6.47
N ALA A 98 -4.80 -3.28 6.28
CA ALA A 98 -5.84 -4.21 6.69
C ALA A 98 -6.07 -4.18 8.21
N SER A 99 -4.99 -4.06 8.99
CA SER A 99 -5.04 -3.93 10.45
C SER A 99 -5.94 -2.79 10.92
N ILE A 100 -5.72 -1.59 10.39
CA ILE A 100 -6.51 -0.41 10.76
C ILE A 100 -7.92 -0.47 10.20
N LEU A 101 -8.06 -0.89 8.93
CA LEU A 101 -9.35 -0.95 8.28
C LEU A 101 -10.30 -1.95 8.96
N ILE A 102 -9.82 -3.14 9.32
CA ILE A 102 -10.64 -4.16 9.99
C ILE A 102 -10.86 -3.83 11.47
N SER A 103 -9.91 -3.16 12.13
CA SER A 103 -10.16 -2.58 13.46
C SER A 103 -11.28 -1.54 13.43
N HIS A 104 -11.30 -0.71 12.39
CA HIS A 104 -12.38 0.25 12.17
C HIS A 104 -13.72 -0.46 11.90
N ALA A 105 -13.74 -1.45 10.99
CA ALA A 105 -14.92 -2.27 10.72
C ALA A 105 -15.49 -2.89 12.02
N LYS A 106 -14.63 -3.46 12.87
CA LYS A 106 -15.00 -3.98 14.19
C LYS A 106 -15.59 -2.92 15.10
N ALA A 107 -15.05 -1.70 15.10
CA ALA A 107 -15.58 -0.57 15.88
C ALA A 107 -17.00 -0.18 15.45
N LEU A 108 -17.33 -0.35 14.17
CA LEU A 108 -18.68 -0.12 13.64
C LEU A 108 -19.65 -1.27 13.93
N GLY A 109 -19.18 -2.39 14.47
CA GLY A 109 -19.99 -3.58 14.72
C GLY A 109 -20.42 -4.30 13.44
N VAL A 110 -19.63 -4.24 12.36
CA VAL A 110 -19.96 -4.96 11.13
C VAL A 110 -19.60 -6.43 11.25
N ASP A 111 -20.55 -7.29 10.87
CA ASP A 111 -20.37 -8.75 10.90
C ASP A 111 -19.79 -9.31 9.59
N SER A 112 -19.78 -8.50 8.52
CA SER A 112 -19.24 -8.91 7.21
C SER A 112 -18.68 -7.75 6.40
N VAL A 113 -17.71 -8.05 5.54
CA VAL A 113 -17.10 -7.11 4.58
C VAL A 113 -17.07 -7.68 3.17
N VAL A 114 -17.02 -6.78 2.20
CA VAL A 114 -16.76 -7.07 0.78
C VAL A 114 -15.41 -6.47 0.40
N GLU A 115 -14.61 -7.18 -0.42
CA GLU A 115 -13.35 -6.68 -1.00
C GLU A 115 -13.16 -7.23 -2.43
N ASP A 116 -12.56 -6.44 -3.31
CA ASP A 116 -12.48 -6.68 -4.77
C ASP A 116 -11.08 -7.12 -5.26
N SER A 117 -10.24 -7.63 -4.36
CA SER A 117 -8.85 -7.96 -4.67
C SER A 117 -8.54 -9.45 -4.55
N SER A 118 -7.94 -9.99 -5.61
CA SER A 118 -7.40 -11.34 -5.63
C SER A 118 -5.92 -11.43 -5.25
N GLY A 119 -5.29 -10.30 -4.89
CA GLY A 119 -3.86 -10.18 -4.62
C GLY A 119 -3.53 -10.02 -3.13
N ASN A 120 -2.44 -9.30 -2.86
CA ASN A 120 -1.95 -9.05 -1.49
C ASN A 120 -2.99 -8.37 -0.60
N ALA A 121 -3.84 -7.49 -1.14
CA ALA A 121 -4.88 -6.81 -0.36
C ALA A 121 -5.98 -7.79 0.08
N GLY A 122 -6.51 -8.62 -0.82
CA GLY A 122 -7.52 -9.63 -0.47
C GLY A 122 -7.01 -10.63 0.56
N ALA A 123 -5.75 -11.08 0.44
CA ALA A 123 -5.13 -11.97 1.43
C ALA A 123 -5.00 -11.30 2.81
N ALA A 124 -4.59 -10.04 2.85
CA ALA A 124 -4.51 -9.27 4.10
C ALA A 124 -5.90 -9.08 4.71
N ILE A 125 -6.87 -8.55 3.96
CA ILE A 125 -8.24 -8.34 4.45
C ILE A 125 -8.85 -9.64 4.99
N ALA A 126 -8.72 -10.75 4.26
CA ALA A 126 -9.20 -12.06 4.70
C ALA A 126 -8.55 -12.53 6.02
N ALA A 127 -7.21 -12.38 6.15
CA ALA A 127 -6.49 -12.75 7.36
C ALA A 127 -6.97 -11.97 8.60
N TYR A 128 -7.15 -10.66 8.45
CA TYR A 128 -7.59 -9.80 9.55
C TYR A 128 -9.07 -9.98 9.87
N CYS A 129 -9.92 -10.24 8.86
CA CYS A 129 -11.31 -10.61 9.07
C CYS A 129 -11.42 -11.92 9.88
N ALA A 130 -10.63 -12.93 9.53
CA ALA A 130 -10.55 -14.19 10.28
C ALA A 130 -10.15 -13.96 11.74
N ARG A 131 -9.15 -13.09 11.98
CA ARG A 131 -8.69 -12.70 13.32
C ARG A 131 -9.76 -11.97 14.13
N ALA A 132 -10.61 -11.20 13.47
CA ALA A 132 -11.70 -10.41 14.06
C ALA A 132 -13.03 -11.18 14.18
N ASN A 133 -13.12 -12.38 13.61
CA ASN A 133 -14.39 -13.11 13.44
C ASN A 133 -15.44 -12.31 12.65
N ILE A 134 -15.00 -11.65 11.58
CA ILE A 134 -15.83 -10.92 10.62
C ILE A 134 -15.86 -11.73 9.32
N GLN A 135 -17.05 -11.91 8.72
CA GLN A 135 -17.17 -12.62 7.45
C GLN A 135 -16.54 -11.81 6.32
N CYS A 136 -15.86 -12.48 5.38
CA CYS A 136 -15.15 -11.83 4.31
C CYS A 136 -15.55 -12.42 2.96
N ASP A 137 -16.17 -11.60 2.11
CA ASP A 137 -16.46 -11.95 0.73
C ASP A 137 -15.42 -11.29 -0.19
N ILE A 138 -14.66 -12.11 -0.91
CA ILE A 138 -13.65 -11.65 -1.86
C ILE A 138 -14.12 -11.89 -3.29
N TYR A 139 -14.33 -10.79 -4.01
CA TYR A 139 -14.62 -10.79 -5.44
C TYR A 139 -13.30 -10.78 -6.21
N LEU A 140 -13.16 -11.70 -7.16
CA LEU A 140 -11.90 -11.87 -7.91
C LEU A 140 -12.16 -12.31 -9.35
N PRO A 141 -11.25 -12.01 -10.30
CA PRO A 141 -11.34 -12.57 -11.64
C PRO A 141 -11.24 -14.10 -11.60
N ASP A 142 -12.06 -14.79 -12.39
CA ASP A 142 -12.04 -16.26 -12.53
C ASP A 142 -10.67 -16.82 -12.97
N SER A 143 -9.88 -15.99 -13.66
CA SER A 143 -8.51 -16.25 -14.11
C SER A 143 -7.43 -16.14 -13.01
N THR A 144 -7.79 -15.71 -11.79
CA THR A 144 -6.85 -15.61 -10.64
C THR A 144 -6.08 -16.93 -10.44
N SER A 145 -4.79 -16.87 -10.08
CA SER A 145 -4.02 -18.11 -9.87
C SER A 145 -4.53 -18.95 -8.68
N PRO A 146 -4.46 -20.29 -8.75
CA PRO A 146 -4.87 -21.17 -7.65
C PRO A 146 -4.19 -20.84 -6.32
N ALA A 147 -2.88 -20.57 -6.32
CA ALA A 147 -2.12 -20.24 -5.11
C ALA A 147 -2.66 -18.99 -4.38
N LYS A 148 -3.07 -17.95 -5.12
CA LYS A 148 -3.64 -16.73 -4.52
C LYS A 148 -5.00 -17.01 -3.91
N ARG A 149 -5.84 -17.79 -4.60
CA ARG A 149 -7.15 -18.23 -4.08
C ARG A 149 -7.02 -19.10 -2.83
N GLU A 150 -6.05 -20.01 -2.82
CA GLU A 150 -5.83 -20.94 -1.72
C GLU A 150 -5.50 -20.20 -0.42
N GLN A 151 -4.61 -19.21 -0.44
CA GLN A 151 -4.31 -18.43 0.76
C GLN A 151 -5.54 -17.70 1.31
N ILE A 152 -6.31 -17.04 0.43
CA ILE A 152 -7.51 -16.31 0.83
C ILE A 152 -8.57 -17.26 1.41
N ALA A 153 -8.81 -18.39 0.74
CA ALA A 153 -9.76 -19.41 1.20
C ALA A 153 -9.30 -20.07 2.52
N ALA A 154 -8.00 -20.23 2.74
CA ALA A 154 -7.46 -20.79 3.98
C ALA A 154 -7.75 -19.90 5.21
N TYR A 155 -7.93 -18.59 5.02
CA TYR A 155 -8.41 -17.69 6.07
C TYR A 155 -9.93 -17.72 6.27
N GLY A 156 -10.66 -18.54 5.51
CA GLY A 156 -12.11 -18.71 5.65
C GLY A 156 -12.95 -17.67 4.90
N ALA A 157 -12.34 -16.90 4.00
CA ALA A 157 -13.08 -15.98 3.14
C ALA A 157 -13.86 -16.73 2.05
N THR A 158 -15.07 -16.25 1.76
CA THR A 158 -15.89 -16.72 0.65
C THR A 158 -15.39 -16.09 -0.64
N LEU A 159 -14.98 -16.93 -1.60
CA LEU A 159 -14.52 -16.46 -2.90
C LEU A 159 -15.68 -16.37 -3.88
N HIS A 160 -15.80 -15.24 -4.58
CA HIS A 160 -16.74 -15.00 -5.67
C HIS A 160 -15.98 -14.77 -6.98
N PRO A 161 -15.73 -15.83 -7.78
CA PRO A 161 -15.07 -15.69 -9.07
C PRO A 161 -15.99 -15.00 -10.08
N ILE A 162 -15.51 -13.91 -10.67
CA ILE A 162 -16.21 -13.09 -11.66
C ILE A 162 -15.57 -13.33 -13.03
N PRO A 163 -16.34 -13.80 -14.03
CA PRO A 163 -15.84 -13.89 -15.40
C PRO A 163 -15.58 -12.48 -15.95
N GLY A 164 -14.45 -12.31 -16.65
CA GLY A 164 -14.14 -11.08 -17.36
C GLY A 164 -12.92 -10.34 -16.83
N SER A 165 -12.96 -9.02 -16.94
CA SER A 165 -11.89 -8.11 -16.61
C SER A 165 -11.83 -7.78 -15.11
N ARG A 166 -10.80 -7.02 -14.73
CA ARG A 166 -10.70 -6.47 -13.38
C ARG A 166 -11.79 -5.42 -13.08
N GLU A 167 -12.24 -4.70 -14.10
CA GLU A 167 -13.33 -3.74 -13.99
C GLU A 167 -14.65 -4.45 -13.69
N ASP A 168 -14.95 -5.55 -14.41
CA ASP A 168 -16.13 -6.40 -14.14
C ASP A 168 -16.14 -6.92 -12.68
N THR A 169 -14.96 -7.27 -12.15
CA THR A 169 -14.81 -7.69 -10.75
C THR A 169 -15.10 -6.55 -9.78
N ALA A 170 -14.57 -5.34 -10.05
CA ALA A 170 -14.77 -4.17 -9.21
C ALA A 170 -16.25 -3.75 -9.19
N ASP A 171 -16.92 -3.76 -10.34
CA ASP A 171 -18.34 -3.44 -10.46
C ASP A 171 -19.21 -4.46 -9.69
N ALA A 172 -18.90 -5.75 -9.80
CA ALA A 172 -19.57 -6.79 -9.04
C ALA A 172 -19.39 -6.61 -7.52
N ALA A 173 -18.20 -6.24 -7.08
CA ALA A 173 -17.91 -5.97 -5.67
C ALA A 173 -18.64 -4.70 -5.17
N ILE A 174 -18.68 -3.64 -5.97
CA ILE A 174 -19.41 -2.40 -5.66
C ILE A 174 -20.91 -2.68 -5.50
N SER A 175 -21.50 -3.44 -6.43
CA SER A 175 -22.91 -3.85 -6.33
C SER A 175 -23.17 -4.72 -5.10
N ALA A 176 -22.26 -5.64 -4.78
CA ALA A 176 -22.36 -6.47 -3.59
C ALA A 176 -22.15 -5.70 -2.27
N ALA A 177 -21.46 -4.56 -2.32
CA ALA A 177 -21.21 -3.71 -1.16
C ALA A 177 -22.40 -2.82 -0.79
N GLU A 178 -23.48 -2.79 -1.60
CA GLU A 178 -24.70 -2.03 -1.26
C GLU A 178 -25.26 -2.48 0.10
N GLY A 179 -25.23 -1.57 1.09
CA GLY A 179 -25.66 -1.84 2.47
C GLY A 179 -24.68 -2.69 3.30
N ARG A 180 -23.47 -2.95 2.80
CA ARG A 180 -22.40 -3.69 3.48
C ARG A 180 -21.14 -2.83 3.58
N PHE A 181 -20.21 -3.21 4.46
CA PHE A 181 -18.94 -2.49 4.57
C PHE A 181 -18.00 -2.88 3.43
N TYR A 182 -17.66 -1.93 2.56
CA TYR A 182 -16.67 -2.13 1.51
C TYR A 182 -15.26 -1.92 2.07
N ALA A 183 -14.52 -3.01 2.28
CA ALA A 183 -13.17 -3.00 2.83
C ALA A 183 -12.10 -2.68 1.77
N SER A 184 -12.43 -1.80 0.81
CA SER A 184 -11.53 -1.44 -0.29
C SER A 184 -10.25 -0.80 0.20
N HIS A 185 -9.13 -1.42 -0.14
CA HIS A 185 -7.80 -0.85 0.06
C HIS A 185 -7.51 0.41 -0.77
N VAL A 186 -8.41 0.78 -1.69
CA VAL A 186 -8.27 1.96 -2.58
C VAL A 186 -9.27 3.06 -2.21
N TYR A 187 -10.52 2.70 -1.93
CA TYR A 187 -11.55 3.70 -1.63
C TYR A 187 -11.56 4.09 -0.15
N ASN A 188 -11.38 3.14 0.76
CA ASN A 188 -11.55 3.38 2.18
C ASN A 188 -10.32 4.07 2.80
N PRO A 189 -10.45 5.30 3.34
CA PRO A 189 -9.28 6.08 3.76
C PRO A 189 -8.55 5.51 4.97
N PHE A 190 -9.21 4.71 5.81
CA PHE A 190 -8.58 4.06 6.97
C PHE A 190 -7.41 3.16 6.59
N PHE A 191 -7.42 2.60 5.37
CA PHE A 191 -6.33 1.77 4.87
C PHE A 191 -5.01 2.56 4.79
N PHE A 192 -5.05 3.83 4.37
CA PHE A 192 -3.85 4.68 4.26
C PHE A 192 -3.27 5.05 5.61
N HIS A 193 -4.12 5.15 6.65
CA HIS A 193 -3.66 5.38 8.02
C HIS A 193 -3.02 4.14 8.65
N GLY A 194 -3.25 2.96 8.09
CA GLY A 194 -2.40 1.81 8.37
C GLY A 194 -1.06 1.90 7.64
N THR A 195 -1.08 2.12 6.32
CA THR A 195 0.16 2.16 5.53
C THR A 195 1.09 3.31 5.91
N LYS A 196 0.61 4.42 6.47
CA LYS A 196 1.45 5.52 6.96
C LYS A 196 2.43 5.15 8.06
N THR A 197 2.15 4.09 8.81
CA THR A 197 3.07 3.57 9.84
C THR A 197 4.43 3.19 9.25
N PHE A 198 4.50 2.93 7.94
CA PHE A 198 5.76 2.79 7.21
C PHE A 198 6.69 3.99 7.43
N ALA A 199 6.17 5.22 7.32
CA ALA A 199 6.98 6.43 7.46
C ALA A 199 7.52 6.60 8.89
N TYR A 200 6.70 6.31 9.90
CA TYR A 200 7.11 6.36 11.29
C TYR A 200 8.20 5.33 11.60
N GLU A 201 8.02 4.09 11.15
CA GLU A 201 9.03 3.03 11.36
C GLU A 201 10.35 3.38 10.66
N VAL A 202 10.28 3.87 9.42
CA VAL A 202 11.49 4.32 8.70
C VAL A 202 12.19 5.45 9.44
N TRP A 203 11.44 6.46 9.90
CA TRP A 203 11.98 7.57 10.66
C TRP A 203 12.63 7.12 11.98
N GLU A 204 11.95 6.29 12.78
CA GLU A 204 12.49 5.74 14.03
C GLU A 204 13.78 4.94 13.77
N GLN A 205 13.75 4.02 12.78
CA GLN A 205 14.85 3.11 12.47
C GLN A 205 16.07 3.82 11.86
N LEU A 206 15.90 5.01 11.27
CA LEU A 206 17.00 5.88 10.79
C LEU A 206 17.55 6.81 11.89
N GLY A 207 17.15 6.59 13.14
CA GLY A 207 17.56 7.39 14.28
C GLY A 207 16.83 8.73 14.35
N ARG A 208 15.50 8.71 14.12
CA ARG A 208 14.62 9.89 14.08
C ARG A 208 15.02 10.89 13.00
N ARG A 209 15.35 10.38 11.81
CA ARG A 209 15.67 11.18 10.63
C ARG A 209 14.86 10.71 9.44
N ALA A 210 14.39 11.65 8.64
CA ALA A 210 13.80 11.34 7.35
C ALA A 210 14.87 10.81 6.38
N PRO A 211 14.56 9.84 5.51
CA PRO A 211 15.41 9.55 4.36
C PRO A 211 15.36 10.72 3.37
N ASP A 212 16.32 10.77 2.44
CA ASP A 212 16.29 11.72 1.33
C ASP A 212 15.24 11.34 0.28
N GLU A 213 15.08 10.02 0.08
CA GLU A 213 14.24 9.48 -0.99
C GLU A 213 13.65 8.12 -0.63
N VAL A 214 12.45 7.82 -1.15
CA VAL A 214 11.81 6.51 -1.06
C VAL A 214 11.38 6.02 -2.44
N LEU A 215 11.89 4.87 -2.88
CA LEU A 215 11.55 4.27 -4.18
C LEU A 215 10.38 3.29 -4.03
N ILE A 216 9.16 3.66 -4.43
CA ILE A 216 7.95 2.91 -4.10
C ILE A 216 7.34 2.26 -5.36
N PRO A 217 7.25 0.92 -5.44
CA PRO A 217 6.44 0.26 -6.46
C PRO A 217 4.99 0.75 -6.40
N THR A 218 4.50 1.33 -7.50
CA THR A 218 3.24 2.10 -7.50
C THR A 218 2.27 1.63 -8.56
N GLY A 219 1.16 1.01 -8.11
CA GLY A 219 -0.05 0.79 -8.89
C GLY A 219 -1.16 1.74 -8.39
N ASN A 220 -1.99 1.25 -7.46
CA ASN A 220 -3.01 2.08 -6.78
C ASN A 220 -2.44 3.10 -5.77
N GLY A 221 -1.12 3.18 -5.59
CA GLY A 221 -0.48 4.19 -4.72
C GLY A 221 -0.70 4.04 -3.22
N THR A 222 -1.29 2.95 -2.71
CA THR A 222 -1.66 2.82 -1.29
C THR A 222 -0.51 3.00 -0.29
N LEU A 223 0.71 2.56 -0.64
CA LEU A 223 1.89 2.76 0.21
C LEU A 223 2.44 4.19 0.05
N LEU A 224 2.44 4.71 -1.17
CA LEU A 224 2.91 6.08 -1.48
C LEU A 224 2.06 7.12 -0.76
N ILE A 225 0.74 6.99 -0.80
CA ILE A 225 -0.20 7.87 -0.10
C ILE A 225 0.03 7.77 1.41
N GLY A 226 0.13 6.55 1.95
CA GLY A 226 0.44 6.35 3.37
C GLY A 226 1.78 6.99 3.77
N ALA A 227 2.84 6.75 3.01
CA ALA A 227 4.16 7.34 3.25
C ALA A 227 4.08 8.88 3.25
N HIS A 228 3.37 9.47 2.28
CA HIS A 228 3.14 10.91 2.25
C HIS A 228 2.40 11.41 3.50
N ILE A 229 1.32 10.75 3.92
CA ILE A 229 0.59 11.12 5.14
C ILE A 229 1.53 11.08 6.35
N GLY A 230 2.22 9.96 6.57
CA GLY A 230 3.05 9.79 7.75
C GLY A 230 4.25 10.74 7.81
N PHE A 231 4.95 10.98 6.68
CA PHE A 231 6.01 11.98 6.64
C PHE A 231 5.48 13.42 6.75
N SER A 232 4.29 13.71 6.23
CA SER A 232 3.66 15.03 6.41
C SER A 232 3.36 15.29 7.88
N GLU A 233 2.76 14.32 8.58
CA GLU A 233 2.45 14.47 10.01
C GLU A 233 3.73 14.60 10.86
N LEU A 234 4.80 13.86 10.53
CA LEU A 234 6.12 14.04 11.17
C LEU A 234 6.68 15.45 10.96
N LYS A 235 6.51 16.02 9.75
CA LYS A 235 6.94 17.39 9.44
C LYS A 235 6.09 18.43 10.18
N GLU A 236 4.77 18.25 10.21
CA GLU A 236 3.85 19.11 10.94
C GLU A 236 4.11 19.11 12.45
N ALA A 237 4.53 17.96 12.99
CA ALA A 237 4.98 17.83 14.38
C ALA A 237 6.40 18.41 14.63
N GLY A 238 7.09 18.91 13.60
CA GLY A 238 8.44 19.47 13.71
C GLY A 238 9.54 18.43 13.96
N LEU A 239 9.28 17.15 13.67
CA LEU A 239 10.22 16.04 13.90
C LEU A 239 11.14 15.78 12.71
N ILE A 240 10.82 16.34 11.55
CA ILE A 240 11.65 16.35 10.33
C ILE A 240 11.51 17.71 9.63
N ASP A 241 12.55 18.17 8.94
CA ASP A 241 12.53 19.46 8.24
C ASP A 241 11.79 19.40 6.90
N GLN A 242 11.87 18.26 6.22
CA GLN A 242 11.35 18.05 4.88
C GLN A 242 10.78 16.65 4.71
N ILE A 243 9.72 16.55 3.90
CA ILE A 243 9.19 15.26 3.45
C ILE A 243 10.20 14.68 2.44
N PRO A 244 10.54 13.38 2.52
CA PRO A 244 11.42 12.73 1.54
C PRO A 244 10.87 12.85 0.12
N LYS A 245 11.75 12.86 -0.87
CA LYS A 245 11.31 12.70 -2.26
C LYS A 245 10.65 11.33 -2.42
N LEU A 246 9.40 11.30 -2.81
CA LEU A 246 8.71 10.04 -3.10
C LEU A 246 8.85 9.74 -4.59
N VAL A 247 9.34 8.55 -4.92
CA VAL A 247 9.47 8.10 -6.31
C VAL A 247 8.51 6.97 -6.57
N ALA A 248 7.57 7.21 -7.49
CA ALA A 248 6.67 6.18 -7.96
C ALA A 248 7.34 5.34 -9.06
N VAL A 249 7.44 4.03 -8.85
CA VAL A 249 8.02 3.09 -9.82
C VAL A 249 6.91 2.28 -10.47
N GLN A 250 6.76 2.42 -11.79
CA GLN A 250 5.82 1.64 -12.61
C GLN A 250 6.56 0.66 -13.54
N ALA A 251 5.90 -0.42 -13.95
CA ALA A 251 6.39 -1.22 -15.07
C ALA A 251 6.10 -0.45 -16.36
N GLU A 252 7.03 -0.42 -17.32
CA GLU A 252 6.83 0.23 -18.62
C GLU A 252 5.61 -0.35 -19.37
N ASN A 253 5.37 -1.64 -19.21
CA ASN A 253 4.19 -2.30 -19.77
C ASN A 253 2.86 -1.83 -19.14
N CYS A 254 2.87 -1.09 -18.03
CA CYS A 254 1.67 -0.55 -17.39
C CYS A 254 2.06 0.71 -16.58
N SER A 255 2.22 1.83 -17.29
CA SER A 255 2.74 3.08 -16.72
C SER A 255 1.84 4.31 -16.90
N PRO A 256 0.53 4.22 -16.63
CA PRO A 256 -0.38 5.34 -16.91
C PRO A 256 -0.11 6.57 -16.01
N LEU A 257 0.48 6.40 -14.82
CA LEU A 257 0.86 7.53 -13.96
C LEU A 257 2.06 8.27 -14.53
N PHE A 258 3.02 7.54 -15.10
CA PHE A 258 4.17 8.13 -15.78
C PHE A 258 3.72 9.02 -16.92
N GLU A 259 2.84 8.52 -17.80
CA GLU A 259 2.33 9.27 -18.96
C GLU A 259 1.61 10.56 -18.54
N VAL A 260 0.67 10.50 -17.59
CA VAL A 260 -0.02 11.72 -17.13
C VAL A 260 0.92 12.71 -16.43
N TRP A 261 1.95 12.21 -15.74
CA TRP A 261 2.91 13.06 -15.03
C TRP A 261 3.92 13.71 -15.97
N SER A 262 4.49 12.96 -16.91
CA SER A 262 5.51 13.43 -17.87
C SER A 262 4.93 14.39 -18.89
N ASP A 263 3.74 14.07 -19.40
CA ASP A 263 3.13 14.79 -20.51
C ASP A 263 2.14 15.86 -20.01
N GLY A 264 1.92 15.92 -18.69
CA GLY A 264 1.03 16.89 -18.04
C GLY A 264 -0.43 16.72 -18.46
N LEU A 265 -0.89 15.48 -18.63
CA LEU A 265 -2.25 15.18 -19.09
C LEU A 265 -3.29 15.37 -17.97
N ASP A 266 -4.50 15.78 -18.36
CA ASP A 266 -5.63 15.99 -17.45
C ASP A 266 -6.51 14.73 -17.23
N ALA A 267 -6.20 13.66 -17.96
CA ALA A 267 -6.88 12.37 -17.90
C ALA A 267 -5.88 11.22 -18.13
N LEU A 268 -6.19 10.04 -17.59
CA LEU A 268 -5.41 8.83 -17.83
C LEU A 268 -5.52 8.38 -19.30
N PRO A 269 -4.45 7.83 -19.88
CA PRO A 269 -4.47 7.27 -21.22
C PRO A 269 -5.38 6.04 -21.29
N GLU A 270 -6.18 5.90 -22.35
CA GLU A 270 -7.22 4.87 -22.45
C GLU A 270 -6.67 3.43 -22.66
N ASN A 271 -5.43 3.24 -23.15
CA ASN A 271 -4.94 1.90 -23.55
C ASN A 271 -3.40 1.73 -23.55
N ALA A 272 -2.75 1.92 -22.41
CA ALA A 272 -1.29 1.72 -22.31
C ALA A 272 -0.92 0.55 -21.37
N THR A 273 -1.57 -0.61 -21.54
CA THR A 273 -1.24 -1.79 -20.72
C THR A 273 -0.98 -3.06 -21.53
N SER A 274 0.15 -3.68 -21.26
CA SER A 274 0.55 -5.02 -21.66
C SER A 274 0.86 -5.86 -20.41
N PRO A 275 0.90 -7.20 -20.50
CA PRO A 275 1.25 -8.04 -19.35
C PRO A 275 2.60 -7.67 -18.74
N THR A 276 2.67 -7.66 -17.41
CA THR A 276 3.90 -7.41 -16.65
C THR A 276 4.09 -8.47 -15.57
N LYS A 277 5.35 -8.83 -15.28
CA LYS A 277 5.70 -9.68 -14.13
C LYS A 277 5.31 -9.02 -12.81
N ALA A 278 5.31 -7.69 -12.75
CA ALA A 278 5.01 -6.91 -11.55
C ALA A 278 3.48 -6.69 -11.35
N GLU A 279 2.72 -7.78 -11.24
CA GLU A 279 1.24 -7.76 -11.18
C GLU A 279 0.66 -6.83 -10.10
N GLY A 280 1.34 -6.65 -8.97
CA GLY A 280 0.91 -5.78 -7.87
C GLY A 280 0.83 -4.29 -8.25
N ILE A 281 1.48 -3.90 -9.35
CA ILE A 281 1.48 -2.53 -9.89
C ILE A 281 0.88 -2.43 -11.30
N ALA A 282 0.32 -3.53 -11.83
CA ALA A 282 -0.36 -3.58 -13.11
C ALA A 282 -1.77 -2.95 -13.03
N ILE A 283 -1.84 -1.63 -12.88
CA ILE A 283 -3.07 -0.86 -12.72
C ILE A 283 -3.21 0.15 -13.86
N ALA A 284 -4.10 -0.14 -14.82
CA ALA A 284 -4.39 0.74 -15.97
C ALA A 284 -5.06 2.05 -15.55
N ALA A 285 -5.97 1.98 -14.58
CA ALA A 285 -6.75 3.12 -14.12
C ALA A 285 -6.67 3.30 -12.60
N PRO A 286 -5.56 3.82 -12.04
CA PRO A 286 -5.46 4.06 -10.61
C PRO A 286 -6.50 5.09 -10.18
N VAL A 287 -7.45 4.69 -9.32
CA VAL A 287 -8.59 5.54 -8.91
C VAL A 287 -8.12 6.88 -8.31
N ARG A 288 -7.01 6.85 -7.56
CA ARG A 288 -6.40 8.01 -6.89
C ARG A 288 -5.28 8.68 -7.68
N TRP A 289 -5.21 8.52 -9.00
CA TRP A 289 -4.10 9.02 -9.81
C TRP A 289 -3.79 10.51 -9.63
N ARG A 290 -4.81 11.38 -9.53
CA ARG A 290 -4.63 12.83 -9.32
C ARG A 290 -3.88 13.13 -8.02
N GLN A 291 -4.32 12.49 -6.94
CA GLN A 291 -3.70 12.60 -5.62
C GLN A 291 -2.25 12.09 -5.65
N ILE A 292 -1.99 10.97 -6.33
CA ILE A 292 -0.63 10.42 -6.46
C ILE A 292 0.28 11.40 -7.21
N VAL A 293 -0.16 11.94 -8.35
CA VAL A 293 0.61 12.91 -9.15
C VAL A 293 0.88 14.19 -8.37
N GLU A 294 -0.11 14.69 -7.63
CA GLU A 294 0.04 15.87 -6.77
C GLU A 294 1.06 15.63 -5.64
N ILE A 295 1.00 14.47 -4.98
CA ILE A 295 1.97 14.06 -3.96
C ILE A 295 3.39 14.04 -4.53
N ILE A 296 3.58 13.39 -5.69
CA ILE A 296 4.89 13.32 -6.34
C ILE A 296 5.43 14.73 -6.63
N ARG A 297 4.60 15.62 -7.18
CA ARG A 297 4.99 17.02 -7.46
C ARG A 297 5.33 17.79 -6.17
N SER A 298 4.51 17.67 -5.14
CA SER A 298 4.68 18.41 -3.87
C SER A 298 5.94 18.00 -3.09
N THR A 299 6.36 16.73 -3.22
CA THR A 299 7.58 16.21 -2.59
C THR A 299 8.84 16.44 -3.42
N GLY A 300 8.73 17.05 -4.61
CA GLY A 300 9.83 17.17 -5.55
C GLY A 300 10.37 15.82 -6.03
N GLY A 301 9.51 14.80 -6.01
CA GLY A 301 9.78 13.45 -6.46
C GLY A 301 9.60 13.30 -7.97
N GLU A 302 9.58 12.05 -8.41
CA GLU A 302 9.42 11.70 -9.83
C GLU A 302 8.63 10.40 -10.00
N ILE A 303 8.12 10.18 -11.22
CA ILE A 303 7.58 8.88 -11.62
C ILE A 303 8.55 8.29 -12.63
N VAL A 304 8.94 7.04 -12.43
CA VAL A 304 9.86 6.32 -13.30
C VAL A 304 9.28 4.98 -13.73
N THR A 305 9.71 4.53 -14.90
CA THR A 305 9.35 3.21 -15.44
C THR A 305 10.54 2.27 -15.42
N VAL A 306 10.27 0.98 -15.35
CA VAL A 306 11.25 -0.09 -15.54
C VAL A 306 10.74 -1.14 -16.51
N THR A 307 11.63 -1.66 -17.35
CA THR A 307 11.27 -2.67 -18.36
C THR A 307 11.11 -4.06 -17.72
N GLU A 308 10.49 -5.00 -18.43
CA GLU A 308 10.34 -6.39 -17.95
C GLU A 308 11.68 -7.12 -17.74
N ASP A 309 12.71 -6.73 -18.50
CA ASP A 309 14.08 -7.26 -18.38
C ASP A 309 14.80 -6.64 -17.18
N GLU A 310 14.57 -5.35 -16.92
CA GLU A 310 15.08 -4.67 -15.73
C GLU A 310 14.45 -5.27 -14.46
N ILE A 311 13.12 -5.48 -14.44
CA ILE A 311 12.41 -6.16 -13.33
C ILE A 311 13.00 -7.55 -13.11
N LYS A 312 13.20 -8.34 -14.18
CA LYS A 312 13.79 -9.67 -14.08
C LYS A 312 15.21 -9.62 -13.51
N SER A 313 16.03 -8.69 -13.99
CA SER A 313 17.41 -8.54 -13.53
C SER A 313 17.49 -8.18 -12.05
N GLY A 314 16.62 -7.28 -11.58
CA GLY A 314 16.51 -6.93 -10.16
C GLY A 314 16.01 -8.10 -9.31
N TYR A 315 15.06 -8.88 -9.82
CA TYR A 315 14.58 -10.10 -9.15
C TYR A 315 15.70 -11.16 -9.03
N ASP A 316 16.39 -11.46 -10.13
CA ASP A 316 17.48 -12.45 -10.17
C ASP A 316 18.65 -12.04 -9.25
N GLU A 317 19.00 -10.74 -9.22
CA GLU A 317 20.03 -10.19 -8.31
C GLU A 317 19.67 -10.42 -6.84
N MET A 318 18.44 -10.08 -6.45
CA MET A 318 17.97 -10.26 -5.07
C MET A 318 17.91 -11.75 -4.70
N ALA A 319 17.39 -12.60 -5.59
CA ALA A 319 17.34 -14.03 -5.37
C ALA A 319 18.76 -14.63 -5.18
N ALA A 320 19.73 -14.23 -6.00
CA ALA A 320 21.12 -14.64 -5.86
C ALA A 320 21.76 -14.15 -4.55
N ALA A 321 21.29 -13.03 -4.00
CA ALA A 321 21.70 -12.50 -2.70
C ALA A 321 20.94 -13.10 -1.51
N GLY A 322 20.09 -14.12 -1.72
CA GLY A 322 19.33 -14.80 -0.67
C GLY A 322 17.98 -14.15 -0.32
N TRP A 323 17.51 -13.20 -1.12
CA TRP A 323 16.24 -12.51 -0.91
C TRP A 323 15.16 -13.05 -1.84
N PHE A 324 14.15 -13.71 -1.27
CA PHE A 324 13.02 -14.23 -2.04
C PHE A 324 11.83 -13.26 -2.03
N ILE A 325 11.88 -12.29 -2.94
CA ILE A 325 10.91 -11.18 -3.05
C ILE A 325 9.90 -11.42 -4.18
N GLU A 326 8.76 -10.74 -4.17
CA GLU A 326 7.85 -10.73 -5.31
C GLU A 326 8.40 -9.86 -6.47
N PRO A 327 8.04 -10.14 -7.75
CA PRO A 327 8.47 -9.30 -8.88
C PRO A 327 8.07 -7.82 -8.77
N THR A 328 6.98 -7.51 -8.06
CA THR A 328 6.58 -6.12 -7.79
C THR A 328 7.60 -5.38 -6.92
N SER A 329 8.20 -6.03 -5.91
CA SER A 329 9.31 -5.41 -5.16
C SER A 329 10.54 -5.20 -6.03
N ALA A 330 10.78 -6.13 -6.97
CA ALA A 330 11.92 -6.06 -7.88
C ALA A 330 11.89 -4.85 -8.83
N SER A 331 10.74 -4.21 -9.07
CA SER A 331 10.68 -2.99 -9.90
C SER A 331 11.43 -1.82 -9.24
N ALA A 332 11.30 -1.64 -7.93
CA ALA A 332 12.05 -0.61 -7.21
C ALA A 332 13.53 -0.97 -7.06
N ILE A 333 13.86 -2.26 -6.94
CA ILE A 333 15.26 -2.73 -6.99
C ILE A 333 15.88 -2.42 -8.35
N ALA A 334 15.15 -2.67 -9.44
CA ALA A 334 15.61 -2.35 -10.79
C ALA A 334 15.86 -0.84 -10.98
N THR A 335 15.01 0.01 -10.38
CA THR A 335 15.22 1.46 -10.33
C THR A 335 16.48 1.82 -9.56
N ALA A 336 16.70 1.23 -8.38
CA ALA A 336 17.92 1.43 -7.58
C ALA A 336 19.18 0.99 -8.35
N ARG A 337 19.11 -0.14 -9.07
CA ARG A 337 20.22 -0.71 -9.83
C ARG A 337 20.67 0.18 -11.00
N LYS A 338 19.74 0.80 -11.72
CA LYS A 338 20.06 1.59 -12.94
C LYS A 338 20.48 3.02 -12.68
N ARG A 339 20.42 3.48 -11.44
CA ARG A 339 20.84 4.83 -11.03
C ARG A 339 22.30 4.84 -10.58
N PRO A 340 23.04 5.96 -10.75
CA PRO A 340 24.30 6.13 -10.04
C PRO A 340 23.98 6.07 -8.55
N GLY A 341 24.55 5.08 -7.85
CA GLY A 341 24.21 4.78 -6.45
C GLY A 341 24.23 6.04 -5.56
N PRO A 342 23.43 6.09 -4.48
CA PRO A 342 23.36 7.28 -3.66
C PRO A 342 24.70 7.55 -2.97
N THR A 343 25.29 8.71 -3.31
CA THR A 343 26.41 9.30 -2.56
C THR A 343 25.85 10.28 -1.55
N ASP A 344 26.20 10.12 -0.28
CA ASP A 344 25.78 11.00 0.83
C ASP A 344 24.25 11.19 0.96
N ARG A 345 23.46 10.24 0.47
CA ARG A 345 21.99 10.23 0.54
C ARG A 345 21.48 8.93 1.12
N ILE A 346 20.43 9.01 1.93
CA ILE A 346 19.69 7.87 2.46
C ILE A 346 18.50 7.60 1.53
N VAL A 347 18.56 6.48 0.81
CA VAL A 347 17.47 6.03 -0.06
C VAL A 347 16.85 4.75 0.51
N VAL A 348 15.54 4.78 0.72
CA VAL A 348 14.77 3.64 1.24
C VAL A 348 14.02 2.95 0.12
N VAL A 349 14.04 1.62 0.11
CA VAL A 349 13.29 0.79 -0.84
C VAL A 349 12.41 -0.19 -0.05
N PRO A 350 11.06 -0.08 -0.13
CA PRO A 350 10.16 -1.06 0.46
C PRO A 350 10.21 -2.36 -0.34
N VAL A 351 10.52 -3.45 0.36
CA VAL A 351 10.34 -4.81 -0.16
C VAL A 351 8.94 -5.25 0.23
N THR A 352 8.00 -5.06 -0.69
CA THR A 352 6.55 -5.04 -0.47
C THR A 352 5.91 -6.40 -0.21
N GLY A 353 6.45 -7.48 -0.76
CA GLY A 353 5.81 -8.79 -0.67
C GLY A 353 6.77 -9.96 -0.87
N HIS A 354 6.40 -11.09 -0.29
CA HIS A 354 7.23 -12.29 -0.27
C HIS A 354 7.15 -13.06 -1.59
N GLY A 355 8.27 -13.57 -2.09
CA GLY A 355 8.35 -14.38 -3.31
C GLY A 355 7.50 -15.66 -3.30
N LEU A 356 7.14 -16.21 -2.12
CA LEU A 356 6.23 -17.36 -2.01
C LEU A 356 4.84 -17.05 -2.58
N LYS A 357 4.46 -15.78 -2.66
CA LYS A 357 3.20 -15.30 -3.24
C LYS A 357 3.19 -15.37 -4.77
N ALA A 358 4.35 -15.59 -5.39
CA ALA A 358 4.55 -15.59 -6.84
C ALA A 358 5.05 -16.94 -7.39
N SER A 359 4.95 -18.03 -6.62
CA SER A 359 5.42 -19.36 -7.05
C SER A 359 4.79 -19.80 -8.38
N GLY A 360 5.63 -20.14 -9.36
CA GLY A 360 5.22 -20.53 -10.72
C GLY A 360 5.32 -19.43 -11.78
N LYS A 361 5.90 -18.26 -11.45
CA LYS A 361 5.98 -17.08 -12.33
C LYS A 361 7.41 -16.57 -12.58
N SER A 362 8.43 -17.39 -12.27
CA SER A 362 9.86 -17.09 -12.46
C SER A 362 10.34 -17.31 -13.89
#